data_AF-A0A9J6RBR2-F1
#
_entry.id   AF-A0A9J6RBR2-F1
#
_cell.length_a   1.000
_cell.length_b   1.000
_cell.length_c   1.000
_cell.angle_alpha   90.00
_cell.angle_beta   90.00
_cell.angle_gamma   90.00
#
_symmetry.space_group_name_H-M   'P 1'
#
loop_
_entity.id
_entity.type
_entity.pdbx_description
1 polymer ?
#
loop_
_entity_poly.entity_id
_entity_poly.type
_entity_poly.pdbx_seq_one_letter_code
_entity_poly.pdbx_strand_id
1 'polypeptide(L)'
;MNKIVEFFTETPTDLGFMSIIFLLSVLTYIIFRFLPEEKSKRFFLGGRLFDWNKYDYHKTIKKNITFARILCMFSSIILLLTFVIGDVVVYVGVRAFFPLVFVLVIVRGNPVKKQN
;
A
#
# COMPACT_ATOMS: atom_id res chain seq x y z
N MET A 1 20.85 9.22 -21.49
CA MET A 1 20.72 7.93 -20.78
C MET A 1 19.35 7.90 -20.12
N ASN A 2 18.59 6.81 -20.24
CA ASN A 2 17.17 6.76 -19.90
C ASN A 2 16.93 7.00 -18.39
N LYS A 3 16.12 8.01 -18.03
CA LYS A 3 15.64 8.28 -16.66
C LYS A 3 15.02 7.05 -15.96
N ILE A 4 14.57 6.09 -16.76
CA ILE A 4 14.04 4.80 -16.28
C ILE A 4 15.15 3.92 -15.69
N VAL A 5 16.38 3.97 -16.23
CA VAL A 5 17.50 3.16 -15.75
C VAL A 5 18.08 3.74 -14.45
N GLU A 6 18.20 5.07 -14.36
CA GLU A 6 18.58 5.77 -13.11
C GLU A 6 17.64 5.42 -11.93
N PHE A 7 16.35 5.23 -12.20
CA PHE A 7 15.35 4.82 -11.20
C PHE A 7 15.64 3.45 -10.54
N PHE A 8 16.40 2.57 -11.22
CA PHE A 8 16.71 1.22 -10.72
C PHE A 8 18.14 1.05 -10.20
N THR A 9 19.07 1.97 -10.51
CA THR A 9 20.51 1.79 -10.22
C THR A 9 21.06 2.65 -9.08
N GLU A 10 20.42 3.76 -8.71
CA GLU A 10 20.85 4.58 -7.58
C GLU A 10 19.97 4.32 -6.35
N THR A 11 20.54 4.49 -5.15
CA THR A 11 19.82 4.44 -3.86
C THR A 11 18.43 5.04 -4.02
N PRO A 12 17.34 4.34 -3.67
CA PRO A 12 15.99 4.79 -3.97
C PRO A 12 15.82 6.19 -3.39
N THR A 13 15.75 7.18 -4.28
CA THR A 13 15.44 8.54 -3.89
C THR A 13 14.09 8.51 -3.19
N ASP A 14 13.86 9.41 -2.25
CA ASP A 14 12.60 9.48 -1.51
C ASP A 14 11.39 9.52 -2.47
N LEU A 15 11.58 10.13 -3.66
CA LEU A 15 10.61 10.17 -4.75
C LEU A 15 10.34 8.79 -5.37
N GLY A 16 11.39 8.02 -5.64
CA GLY A 16 11.29 6.66 -6.14
C GLY A 16 10.58 5.74 -5.14
N PHE A 17 10.88 5.90 -3.85
CA PHE A 17 10.21 5.16 -2.79
C PHE A 17 8.70 5.49 -2.72
N MET A 18 8.31 6.76 -2.80
CA MET A 18 6.89 7.15 -2.83
C MET A 18 6.16 6.66 -4.08
N SER A 19 6.86 6.61 -5.21
CA SER A 19 6.32 6.04 -6.45
C SER A 19 6.06 4.54 -6.33
N ILE A 20 6.95 3.80 -5.65
CA ILE A 20 6.76 2.37 -5.34
C ILE A 20 5.55 2.18 -4.40
N ILE A 21 5.42 2.98 -3.35
CA ILE A 21 4.26 2.93 -2.45
C ILE A 21 2.97 3.18 -3.22
N PHE A 22 2.94 4.20 -4.08
CA PHE A 22 1.79 4.50 -4.92
C PHE A 22 1.43 3.31 -5.81
N LEU A 23 2.42 2.75 -6.53
CA LEU A 23 2.21 1.61 -7.42
C LEU A 23 1.69 0.38 -6.66
N LEU A 24 2.28 0.05 -5.51
CA LEU A 24 1.83 -1.05 -4.66
C LEU A 24 0.40 -0.83 -4.16
N SER A 25 0.04 0.40 -3.84
CA SER A 25 -1.30 0.75 -3.37
C SER A 25 -2.34 0.58 -4.47
N VAL A 26 -2.03 1.02 -5.68
CA VAL A 26 -2.87 0.84 -6.86
C VAL A 26 -3.02 -0.63 -7.19
N LEU A 27 -1.93 -1.40 -7.22
CA LEU A 27 -1.95 -2.84 -7.47
C LEU A 27 -2.78 -3.57 -6.42
N THR A 28 -2.57 -3.28 -5.15
CA THR A 28 -3.34 -3.84 -4.03
C THR A 28 -4.83 -3.58 -4.21
N TYR A 29 -5.19 -2.35 -4.58
CA TYR A 29 -6.57 -1.97 -4.83
C TYR A 29 -7.19 -2.73 -6.02
N ILE A 30 -6.47 -2.82 -7.14
CA ILE A 30 -6.94 -3.54 -8.34
C ILE A 30 -7.09 -5.02 -8.04
N ILE A 31 -6.10 -5.64 -7.40
CA ILE A 31 -6.11 -7.05 -7.04
C ILE A 31 -7.35 -7.33 -6.17
N PHE A 32 -7.53 -6.63 -5.07
CA PHE A 32 -8.65 -6.93 -4.18
C PHE A 32 -10.03 -6.52 -4.70
N ARG A 33 -10.09 -5.64 -5.71
CA ARG A 33 -11.36 -5.23 -6.33
C ARG A 33 -11.77 -6.12 -7.50
N PHE A 34 -10.83 -6.66 -8.27
CA PHE A 34 -11.13 -7.40 -9.50
C PHE A 34 -10.78 -8.89 -9.45
N LEU A 35 -9.89 -9.35 -8.56
CA LEU A 35 -9.63 -10.79 -8.47
C LEU A 35 -10.83 -11.54 -7.84
N PRO A 36 -11.09 -12.76 -8.32
CA PRO A 36 -11.99 -13.69 -7.63
C PRO A 36 -11.50 -13.97 -6.22
N GLU A 37 -12.45 -14.12 -5.30
CA GLU A 37 -12.21 -14.33 -3.86
C GLU A 37 -11.20 -15.44 -3.55
N GLU A 38 -11.25 -16.56 -4.27
CA GLU A 38 -10.32 -17.67 -4.07
C GLU A 38 -8.86 -17.29 -4.38
N LYS A 39 -8.64 -16.47 -5.42
CA LYS A 39 -7.30 -16.04 -5.82
C LYS A 39 -6.79 -14.95 -4.89
N SER A 40 -7.63 -14.00 -4.49
CA SER A 40 -7.26 -12.94 -3.55
C SER A 40 -6.98 -13.46 -2.14
N LYS A 41 -7.66 -14.52 -1.69
CA LYS A 41 -7.30 -15.24 -0.44
C LYS A 41 -5.87 -15.79 -0.47
N ARG A 42 -5.43 -16.34 -1.61
CA ARG A 42 -4.05 -16.83 -1.78
C ARG A 42 -3.02 -15.69 -1.83
N PHE A 43 -3.39 -14.56 -2.44
CA PHE A 43 -2.53 -13.39 -2.52
C PHE A 43 -2.38 -12.63 -1.19
N PHE A 44 -3.42 -12.62 -0.36
CA PHE A 44 -3.37 -11.93 0.93
C PHE A 44 -2.41 -12.65 1.89
N LEU A 45 -1.21 -12.07 2.11
CA LEU A 45 -0.17 -12.58 3.02
C LEU A 45 0.08 -14.10 2.86
N GLY A 46 0.04 -14.59 1.62
CA GLY A 46 0.33 -15.98 1.28
C GLY A 46 -0.76 -17.00 1.62
N GLY A 47 -1.97 -16.59 2.01
CA GLY A 47 -3.19 -17.40 2.14
C GLY A 47 -3.18 -18.58 3.12
N ARG A 48 -2.01 -19.09 3.50
CA ARG A 48 -1.74 -20.23 4.38
C ARG A 48 -1.51 -19.81 5.83
N LEU A 49 -1.24 -18.52 6.08
CA LEU A 49 -0.94 -18.02 7.43
C LEU A 49 -2.20 -17.77 8.27
N PHE A 50 -3.38 -17.70 7.65
CA PHE A 50 -4.62 -17.37 8.34
C PHE A 50 -5.72 -18.40 8.09
N ASP A 51 -6.36 -18.83 9.18
CA ASP A 51 -7.51 -19.72 9.16
C ASP A 51 -8.80 -18.93 8.87
N TRP A 52 -9.18 -18.85 7.60
CA TRP A 52 -10.39 -18.13 7.14
C TRP A 52 -11.70 -18.68 7.72
N ASN A 53 -11.70 -19.80 8.45
CA ASN A 53 -12.86 -20.23 9.22
C ASN A 53 -13.09 -19.35 10.45
N LYS A 54 -12.02 -18.82 11.06
CA LYS A 54 -12.06 -17.96 12.26
C LYS A 54 -12.17 -16.46 11.94
N TYR A 55 -11.77 -16.07 10.73
CA TYR A 55 -11.70 -14.67 10.32
C TYR A 55 -12.73 -14.32 9.24
N ASP A 56 -13.27 -13.11 9.29
CA ASP A 56 -14.19 -12.57 8.30
C ASP A 56 -13.41 -12.03 7.11
N TYR A 57 -13.42 -12.81 6.02
CA TYR A 57 -12.72 -12.47 4.80
C TYR A 57 -13.25 -11.17 4.17
N HIS A 58 -14.57 -11.00 4.04
CA HIS A 58 -15.14 -9.82 3.38
C HIS A 58 -14.83 -8.54 4.14
N LYS A 59 -14.92 -8.55 5.47
CA LYS A 59 -14.51 -7.39 6.30
C LYS A 59 -13.02 -7.12 6.18
N THR A 60 -12.19 -8.17 6.16
CA THR A 60 -10.73 -8.04 6.00
C THR A 60 -10.37 -7.42 4.66
N ILE A 61 -10.96 -7.89 3.55
CA ILE A 61 -10.72 -7.30 2.23
C ILE A 61 -11.22 -5.86 2.15
N LYS A 62 -12.43 -5.57 2.66
CA LYS A 62 -12.97 -4.21 2.66
C LYS A 62 -12.05 -3.24 3.42
N LYS A 63 -11.49 -3.68 4.56
CA LYS A 63 -10.50 -2.91 5.34
C LYS A 63 -9.21 -2.66 4.54
N ASN A 64 -8.70 -3.68 3.84
CA ASN A 64 -7.50 -3.56 3.01
C ASN A 64 -7.70 -2.71 1.76
N ILE A 65 -8.83 -2.82 1.06
CA ILE A 65 -9.20 -1.95 -0.06
C ILE A 65 -9.26 -0.48 0.42
N THR A 66 -9.89 -0.25 1.57
CA THR A 66 -10.00 1.10 2.15
C THR A 66 -8.61 1.64 2.49
N PHE A 67 -7.75 0.82 3.07
CA PHE A 67 -6.37 1.17 3.36
C PHE A 67 -5.57 1.50 2.10
N ALA A 68 -5.61 0.64 1.08
CA ALA A 68 -4.95 0.86 -0.21
C ALA A 68 -5.41 2.16 -0.87
N ARG A 69 -6.72 2.48 -0.81
CA ARG A 69 -7.25 3.76 -1.31
C ARG A 69 -6.68 4.96 -0.56
N ILE A 70 -6.62 4.89 0.77
CA ILE A 70 -6.06 5.98 1.60
C ILE A 70 -4.60 6.18 1.24
N LEU A 71 -3.81 5.10 1.20
CA LEU A 71 -2.40 5.16 0.81
C LEU A 71 -2.22 5.76 -0.58
N CYS A 72 -3.06 5.37 -1.54
CA CYS A 72 -3.06 5.88 -2.90
C CYS A 72 -3.35 7.39 -2.93
N MET A 73 -4.38 7.87 -2.21
CA MET A 73 -4.67 9.31 -2.14
C MET A 73 -3.50 10.10 -1.53
N PHE A 74 -2.95 9.62 -0.42
CA PHE A 74 -1.85 10.31 0.26
C PHE A 74 -0.57 10.33 -0.58
N SER A 75 -0.21 9.20 -1.20
CA SER A 75 0.95 9.15 -2.09
C SER A 75 0.75 10.02 -3.33
N SER A 76 -0.43 10.07 -3.93
CA SER A 76 -0.76 11.03 -4.99
C SER A 76 -0.60 12.48 -4.55
N ILE A 77 -1.08 12.84 -3.35
CA ILE A 77 -0.96 14.21 -2.81
C ILE A 77 0.51 14.57 -2.62
N ILE A 78 1.32 13.69 -2.03
CA ILE A 78 2.73 13.96 -1.80
C ILE A 78 3.47 14.07 -3.14
N LEU A 79 3.19 13.20 -4.11
CA LEU A 79 3.78 13.28 -5.45
C LEU A 79 3.40 14.59 -6.17
N LEU A 80 2.13 15.00 -6.11
CA LEU A 80 1.66 16.27 -6.68
C LEU A 80 2.30 17.48 -5.99
N LEU A 81 2.37 17.50 -4.67
CA LEU A 81 2.99 18.59 -3.92
C LEU A 81 4.50 18.66 -4.19
N THR A 82 5.15 17.51 -4.37
CA THR A 82 6.56 17.45 -4.76
C THR A 82 6.79 18.07 -6.12
N PHE A 83 5.89 17.84 -7.07
CA PHE A 83 5.98 18.47 -8.39
C PHE A 83 5.90 20.01 -8.31
N VAL A 84 5.16 20.55 -7.34
CA VAL A 84 4.96 22.00 -7.18
C VAL A 84 6.03 22.67 -6.30
N ILE A 85 6.45 22.01 -5.22
CA ILE A 85 7.27 22.61 -4.14
C ILE A 85 8.71 22.04 -4.13
N GLY A 86 8.95 20.94 -4.86
CA GLY A 86 10.24 20.25 -4.91
C GLY A 86 10.41 19.20 -3.79
N ASP A 87 11.61 18.63 -3.72
CA ASP A 87 11.92 17.41 -2.96
C ASP A 87 11.78 17.54 -1.43
N VAL A 88 11.71 18.78 -0.91
CA VAL A 88 11.50 19.05 0.53
C VAL A 88 10.20 18.41 1.02
N VAL A 89 9.15 18.39 0.19
CA VAL A 89 7.86 17.79 0.55
C VAL A 89 7.95 16.27 0.62
N VAL A 90 8.75 15.64 -0.25
CA VAL A 90 8.96 14.19 -0.20
C VAL A 90 9.68 13.82 1.08
N TYR A 91 10.72 14.56 1.44
CA TYR A 91 11.52 14.27 2.63
C TYR A 91 10.69 14.33 3.93
N VAL A 92 9.89 15.39 4.07
CA VAL A 92 8.96 15.54 5.21
C VAL A 92 7.83 14.52 5.13
N GLY A 93 7.28 14.32 3.93
CA GLY A 93 6.23 13.35 3.66
C GLY A 93 6.65 11.94 4.04
N VAL A 94 7.81 11.46 3.58
CA VAL A 94 8.33 10.13 3.90
C VAL A 94 8.57 9.99 5.40
N ARG A 95 9.17 10.97 6.08
CA ARG A 95 9.43 10.85 7.53
C ARG A 95 8.17 10.87 8.40
N ALA A 96 7.16 11.67 8.05
CA ALA A 96 5.91 11.71 8.79
C ALA A 96 4.98 10.54 8.43
N PHE A 97 5.00 10.12 7.17
CA PHE A 97 4.07 9.15 6.62
C PHE A 97 4.56 7.71 6.79
N PHE A 98 5.87 7.44 6.71
CA PHE A 98 6.41 6.09 6.85
C PHE A 98 6.04 5.41 8.18
N PRO A 99 6.14 6.07 9.36
CA PRO A 99 5.69 5.47 10.62
C PRO A 99 4.19 5.21 10.61
N LEU A 100 3.40 6.11 10.03
CA LEU A 100 1.94 5.99 9.97
C LEU A 100 1.51 4.84 9.05
N VAL A 101 2.14 4.70 7.89
CA VAL A 101 1.93 3.58 6.97
C VAL A 101 2.36 2.27 7.62
N PHE A 102 3.52 2.24 8.27
CA PHE A 102 4.02 1.04 8.94
C PHE A 102 3.07 0.58 10.05
N VAL A 103 2.63 1.51 10.91
CA VAL A 103 1.64 1.23 11.96
C VAL A 103 0.32 0.77 11.34
N LEU A 104 -0.15 1.42 10.27
CA LEU A 104 -1.40 1.02 9.63
C LEU A 104 -1.29 -0.31 8.90
N VAL A 105 -0.16 -0.67 8.29
CA VAL A 105 0.07 -2.00 7.70
C VAL A 105 0.05 -3.07 8.79
N ILE A 106 0.67 -2.82 9.94
CA ILE A 106 0.65 -3.77 11.07
C ILE A 106 -0.76 -3.92 11.64
N VAL A 107 -1.46 -2.81 11.89
CA VAL A 107 -2.79 -2.80 12.51
C VAL A 107 -3.88 -3.25 11.53
N ARG A 108 -3.74 -2.96 10.23
CA ARG A 108 -4.73 -3.29 9.20
C ARG A 108 -4.44 -4.54 8.39
N GLY A 109 -3.19 -5.00 8.37
CA GLY A 109 -2.80 -6.30 7.82
C GLY A 109 -3.34 -7.48 8.63
N ASN A 110 -3.69 -7.26 9.90
CA ASN A 110 -4.35 -8.27 10.71
C ASN A 110 -5.80 -8.54 10.24
N PRO A 111 -6.16 -9.80 9.99
CA PRO A 111 -7.50 -10.17 9.59
C PRO A 111 -8.50 -9.94 10.72
N VAL A 112 -9.73 -9.59 10.32
CA VAL A 112 -10.82 -9.29 11.25
C VAL A 112 -11.42 -10.61 11.75
N LYS A 113 -11.45 -10.85 13.06
CA LYS A 113 -12.11 -12.04 13.62
C LYS A 113 -13.61 -11.99 13.36
N LYS A 114 -14.23 -13.15 13.10
CA LYS A 114 -15.70 -13.26 13.12
C LYS A 114 -16.17 -12.93 14.54
N GLN A 115 -17.16 -12.05 14.68
CA GLN A 115 -17.86 -11.88 15.94
C GLN A 115 -18.84 -13.05 16.04
N ASN A 116 -18.66 -13.89 17.06
CA ASN A 116 -19.65 -14.90 17.46
C ASN A 116 -20.87 -14.21 18.05
#